data_AF-A0A1P8VIE2-F1
#
_entry.id   AF-A0A1P8VIE2-F1
#
_cell.length_a   1.000
_cell.length_b   1.000
_cell.length_c   1.000
_cell.angle_alpha   90.00
_cell.angle_beta   90.00
_cell.angle_gamma   90.00
#
_symmetry.space_group_name_H-M   'P 1'
#
loop_
_entity.id
_entity.type
_entity.pdbx_description
1 polymer ?
#
loop_
_entity_poly.entity_id
_entity_poly.type
_entity_poly.pdbx_seq_one_letter_code
_entity_poly.pdbx_strand_id
1 'polypeptide(L)'
;QLLEMRLDNTIFRLGIVPTIPAARQLVNHRHVLINANMVDIPSYNCKTGDMITIRNRGKNQLKLASGIDSVRKPGIPNHLTFESVEFRGSVTRTIDREGIDLKINELLVVEYYSRQV
;
A
#
# COMPACT_ATOMS: atom_id res chain seq x y z
N GLN A 1 9.38 -8.12 4.62
CA GLN A 1 8.76 -7.15 5.56
C GLN A 1 8.91 -5.69 5.09
N LEU A 2 10.08 -5.04 5.19
CA LEU A 2 10.23 -3.59 4.97
C LEU A 2 9.66 -3.05 3.64
N LEU A 3 9.90 -3.76 2.52
CA LEU A 3 9.39 -3.36 1.20
C LEU A 3 7.86 -3.38 1.12
N GLU A 4 7.22 -4.32 1.83
CA GLU A 4 5.77 -4.53 1.78
C GLU A 4 5.03 -3.46 2.61
N MET A 5 5.64 -3.04 3.74
CA MET A 5 5.12 -2.01 4.64
C MET A 5 5.27 -0.56 4.12
N ARG A 6 5.78 -0.36 2.90
CA ARG A 6 5.86 0.98 2.28
C ARG A 6 4.47 1.51 1.95
N LEU A 7 4.29 2.82 2.01
CA LEU A 7 3.01 3.48 1.72
C LEU A 7 2.51 3.22 0.29
N ASP A 8 3.39 3.32 -0.71
CA ASP A 8 3.02 3.03 -2.11
C ASP A 8 2.54 1.59 -2.30
N ASN A 9 3.25 0.62 -1.73
CA ASN A 9 2.84 -0.77 -1.76
C ASN A 9 1.56 -1.03 -0.94
N THR A 10 1.43 -0.44 0.25
CA THR A 10 0.25 -0.57 1.13
C THR A 10 -1.02 -0.10 0.42
N ILE A 11 -0.97 1.08 -0.22
CA ILE A 11 -2.09 1.64 -1.00
C ILE A 11 -2.45 0.73 -2.19
N PHE A 12 -1.45 0.15 -2.86
CA PHE A 12 -1.69 -0.83 -3.91
C PHE A 12 -2.34 -2.13 -3.36
N ARG A 13 -1.86 -2.68 -2.23
CA ARG A 13 -2.41 -3.90 -1.60
C ARG A 13 -3.81 -3.71 -1.01
N LEU A 14 -4.14 -2.51 -0.53
CA LEU A 14 -5.51 -2.14 -0.11
C LEU A 14 -6.52 -2.08 -1.27
N GLY A 15 -6.10 -2.23 -2.52
CA GLY A 15 -7.00 -2.17 -3.69
C GLY A 15 -7.38 -0.76 -4.14
N ILE A 16 -6.99 0.27 -3.40
CA ILE A 16 -7.28 1.69 -3.64
C ILE A 16 -6.92 2.16 -5.07
N VAL A 17 -5.85 1.61 -5.64
CA VAL A 17 -5.42 1.85 -7.04
C VAL A 17 -5.01 0.54 -7.72
N PRO A 18 -5.12 0.46 -9.05
CA PRO A 18 -4.76 -0.74 -9.81
C PRO A 18 -3.25 -1.01 -9.86
N THR A 19 -2.37 -0.02 -9.73
CA THR A 19 -0.92 -0.18 -9.95
C THR A 19 -0.06 0.60 -8.93
N ILE A 20 1.18 0.13 -8.69
CA ILE A 20 2.14 0.79 -7.80
C ILE A 20 2.52 2.21 -8.29
N PRO A 21 2.77 2.47 -9.59
CA PRO A 21 2.99 3.84 -10.07
C PRO A 21 1.82 4.78 -9.78
N ALA A 22 0.58 4.32 -9.90
CA ALA A 22 -0.60 5.11 -9.53
C ALA A 22 -0.65 5.40 -8.01
N ALA A 23 -0.23 4.46 -7.16
CA ALA A 23 -0.11 4.70 -5.72
C ALA A 23 0.93 5.79 -5.43
N ARG A 24 2.10 5.72 -6.06
CA ARG A 24 3.16 6.73 -5.93
C ARG A 24 2.71 8.11 -6.41
N GLN A 25 1.97 8.17 -7.52
CA GLN A 25 1.37 9.42 -8.00
C GLN A 25 0.39 9.98 -6.97
N LEU A 26 -0.53 9.16 -6.46
CA LEU A 26 -1.55 9.59 -5.49
C LEU A 26 -0.93 10.10 -4.17
N VAL A 27 0.18 9.49 -3.73
CA VAL A 27 1.00 10.00 -2.62
C VAL A 27 1.67 11.34 -2.98
N ASN A 28 2.47 11.39 -4.04
CA ASN A 28 3.21 12.60 -4.47
C ASN A 28 2.30 13.82 -4.67
N HIS A 29 1.06 13.61 -5.17
CA HIS A 29 0.06 14.65 -5.38
C HIS A 29 -0.72 15.04 -4.09
N ARG A 30 -0.25 14.62 -2.90
CA ARG A 30 -0.82 15.00 -1.60
C ARG A 30 -2.30 14.63 -1.43
N HIS A 31 -2.69 13.49 -2.00
CA HIS A 31 -4.04 12.94 -1.84
C HIS A 31 -4.15 11.94 -0.67
N VAL A 32 -3.03 11.52 -0.08
CA VAL A 32 -3.02 10.61 1.09
C VAL A 32 -2.93 11.38 2.40
N LEU A 33 -3.70 10.92 3.37
CA LEU A 33 -3.60 11.31 4.77
C LEU A 33 -3.31 10.05 5.61
N ILE A 34 -2.29 10.10 6.46
CA ILE A 34 -1.98 9.08 7.47
C ILE A 34 -2.27 9.68 8.84
N ASN A 35 -3.17 9.07 9.60
CA ASN A 35 -3.60 9.57 10.92
C ASN A 35 -4.01 11.06 10.86
N ALA A 36 -4.82 11.40 9.85
CA ALA A 36 -5.22 12.77 9.44
C ALA A 36 -4.11 13.72 8.96
N ASN A 37 -2.82 13.37 9.08
CA ASN A 37 -1.70 14.18 8.60
C ASN A 37 -1.39 13.90 7.13
N MET A 38 -1.02 14.94 6.37
CA MET A 38 -0.67 14.81 4.96
C MET A 38 0.71 14.18 4.78
N VAL A 39 0.81 13.17 3.91
CA VAL A 39 2.07 12.49 3.58
C VAL A 39 2.24 12.42 2.06
N ASP A 40 3.34 12.97 1.57
CA ASP A 40 3.73 13.00 0.15
C ASP A 40 4.99 12.17 -0.17
N ILE A 41 5.40 11.31 0.76
CA ILE A 41 6.58 10.44 0.64
C ILE A 41 6.12 8.98 0.37
N PRO A 42 6.24 8.43 -0.87
CA PRO A 42 5.80 7.07 -1.18
C PRO A 42 6.59 5.98 -0.45
N SER A 43 7.82 6.31 -0.03
CA SER A 43 8.70 5.47 0.79
C SER A 43 8.46 5.59 2.30
N TYR A 44 7.39 6.24 2.74
CA TYR A 44 6.99 6.19 4.14
C TYR A 44 6.74 4.74 4.56
N ASN A 45 7.38 4.28 5.64
CA ASN A 45 7.11 2.98 6.22
C ASN A 45 5.90 3.09 7.15
N CYS A 46 4.80 2.47 6.77
CA CYS A 46 3.60 2.34 7.58
C CYS A 46 3.91 1.55 8.85
N LYS A 47 3.34 2.01 9.97
CA LYS A 47 3.40 1.36 11.28
C LYS A 47 2.09 0.66 11.59
N THR A 48 2.14 -0.31 12.49
CA THR A 48 0.93 -0.89 13.08
C THR A 48 0.10 0.20 13.75
N GLY A 49 -1.21 0.22 13.45
CA GLY A 49 -2.14 1.27 13.89
C GLY A 49 -2.31 2.44 12.91
N ASP A 50 -1.47 2.58 11.88
CA ASP A 50 -1.62 3.68 10.92
C ASP A 50 -2.92 3.55 10.12
N MET A 51 -3.66 4.66 10.06
CA MET A 51 -4.91 4.81 9.32
C MET A 51 -4.69 5.66 8.08
N ILE A 52 -4.86 5.05 6.91
CA ILE A 52 -4.66 5.62 5.58
C ILE A 52 -6.02 6.04 5.02
N THR A 53 -6.17 7.32 4.69
CA THR A 53 -7.40 7.89 4.12
C THR A 53 -7.09 8.80 2.93
N ILE A 54 -8.09 9.06 2.09
CA ILE A 54 -7.92 9.87 0.87
C ILE A 54 -8.60 11.23 1.01
N ARG A 55 -7.82 12.28 0.72
CA ARG A 55 -8.26 13.67 0.68
C ARG A 55 -9.16 13.93 -0.53
N ASN A 56 -10.20 14.74 -0.33
CA ASN A 56 -11.19 15.13 -1.34
C ASN A 56 -11.95 13.94 -1.98
N ARG A 57 -12.64 13.17 -1.12
CA ARG A 57 -13.50 12.02 -1.47
C ARG A 57 -14.25 12.19 -2.81
N GLY A 58 -15.13 13.19 -2.96
CA GLY A 58 -16.09 13.29 -4.08
C GLY A 58 -15.54 13.15 -5.51
N LYS A 59 -14.56 13.98 -5.93
CA LYS A 59 -14.03 13.92 -7.32
C LYS A 59 -13.03 12.80 -7.55
N ASN A 60 -12.32 12.37 -6.50
CA ASN A 60 -11.31 11.33 -6.60
C ASN A 60 -11.94 9.93 -6.52
N GLN A 61 -12.98 9.73 -5.70
CA GLN A 61 -13.70 8.45 -5.57
C GLN A 61 -14.21 7.93 -6.90
N LEU A 62 -14.77 8.76 -7.79
CA LEU A 62 -15.27 8.29 -9.10
C LEU A 62 -14.18 7.67 -9.98
N LYS A 63 -12.92 8.14 -9.87
CA LYS A 63 -11.76 7.58 -10.60
C LYS A 63 -11.10 6.40 -9.88
N LEU A 64 -11.28 6.29 -8.57
CA LEU A 64 -10.71 5.21 -7.74
C LEU A 64 -11.66 4.01 -7.65
N ALA A 65 -12.98 4.25 -7.60
CA ALA A 65 -14.02 3.22 -7.59
C ALA A 65 -13.99 2.37 -8.87
N SER A 66 -13.84 3.00 -10.05
CA SER A 66 -13.62 2.26 -11.30
C SER A 66 -12.33 1.43 -11.27
N GLY A 67 -11.33 1.83 -10.48
CA GLY A 67 -10.12 1.05 -10.19
C GLY A 67 -10.28 -0.07 -9.15
N ILE A 68 -11.36 -0.06 -8.37
CA ILE A 68 -11.72 -1.13 -7.42
C ILE A 68 -12.58 -2.17 -8.15
N ASP A 69 -13.62 -1.75 -8.87
CA ASP A 69 -14.55 -2.66 -9.57
C ASP A 69 -13.87 -3.43 -10.72
N SER A 70 -12.90 -2.80 -11.41
CA SER A 70 -12.12 -3.45 -12.46
C SER A 70 -11.07 -4.43 -11.93
N VAL A 71 -10.69 -4.32 -10.65
CA VAL A 71 -9.59 -5.08 -10.07
C VAL A 71 -10.16 -6.16 -9.14
N ARG A 72 -10.46 -7.31 -9.76
CA ARG A 72 -10.60 -8.61 -9.08
C ARG A 72 -9.24 -9.03 -8.48
N LYS A 73 -8.80 -8.32 -7.44
CA LYS A 73 -7.51 -8.55 -6.78
C LYS A 73 -7.55 -9.86 -5.96
N PRO A 74 -6.42 -10.58 -5.83
CA PRO A 74 -6.27 -11.50 -4.71
C PRO A 74 -6.56 -10.77 -3.39
N GLY A 75 -7.15 -11.48 -2.43
CA GLY A 75 -7.71 -10.89 -1.21
C GLY A 75 -6.72 -9.97 -0.47
N ILE A 76 -7.26 -8.93 0.19
CA ILE A 76 -6.48 -7.97 0.97
C ILE A 76 -5.62 -8.76 1.99
N PRO A 77 -4.29 -8.56 2.03
CA PRO A 77 -3.41 -9.30 2.93
C PRO A 77 -3.81 -9.16 4.40
N ASN A 78 -3.68 -10.23 5.20
CA ASN A 78 -4.10 -10.36 6.60
C ASN A 78 -3.54 -9.31 7.61
N HIS A 79 -2.63 -8.45 7.17
CA HIS A 79 -2.05 -7.36 7.96
C HIS A 79 -2.72 -6.00 7.68
N LEU A 80 -3.58 -5.93 6.67
CA LEU A 80 -4.31 -4.74 6.22
C LEU A 80 -5.82 -4.98 6.34
N THR A 81 -6.56 -3.92 6.64
CA THR A 81 -8.02 -3.88 6.60
C THR A 81 -8.46 -2.68 5.78
N PHE A 82 -9.54 -2.83 5.01
CA PHE A 82 -10.10 -1.77 4.18
C PHE A 82 -11.61 -1.66 4.41
N GLU A 83 -12.07 -0.45 4.66
CA GLU A 83 -13.46 -0.08 4.82
C GLU A 83 -13.90 0.74 3.60
N SER A 84 -14.78 0.15 2.79
CA SER A 84 -15.22 0.71 1.51
C SER A 84 -16.09 1.97 1.66
N VAL A 85 -16.90 2.04 2.72
CA VAL A 85 -17.82 3.15 2.99
C VAL A 85 -17.07 4.46 3.26
N GLU A 86 -16.08 4.41 4.15
CA GLU A 86 -15.25 5.58 4.49
C GLU A 86 -14.05 5.77 3.54
N PHE A 87 -13.78 4.79 2.68
CA PHE A 87 -12.59 4.73 1.85
C PHE A 87 -11.30 4.82 2.70
N ARG A 88 -11.21 3.90 3.65
CA ARG A 88 -10.32 3.96 4.81
C ARG A 88 -9.56 2.65 4.94
N GLY A 89 -8.24 2.70 4.85
CA GLY A 89 -7.35 1.56 5.11
C GLY A 89 -6.72 1.65 6.49
N SER A 90 -6.43 0.52 7.13
CA SER A 90 -5.63 0.48 8.35
C SER A 90 -4.66 -0.69 8.39
N VAL A 91 -3.50 -0.46 9.00
CA VAL A 91 -2.44 -1.46 9.17
C VAL A 91 -2.62 -2.13 10.53
N THR A 92 -3.17 -3.34 10.55
CA THR A 92 -3.56 -4.05 11.78
C THR A 92 -2.37 -4.69 12.50
N ARG A 93 -1.32 -5.08 11.75
CA ARG A 93 -0.08 -5.66 12.27
C ARG A 93 1.07 -5.45 11.29
N THR A 94 2.29 -5.72 11.74
CA THR A 94 3.42 -5.94 10.82
C THR A 94 3.21 -7.22 10.02
N ILE A 95 3.67 -7.25 8.77
CA ILE A 95 3.57 -8.45 7.94
C ILE A 95 4.70 -9.46 8.24
N ASP A 96 4.30 -10.70 8.49
CA ASP A 96 5.19 -11.85 8.61
C ASP A 96 5.61 -12.38 7.23
N ARG A 97 6.69 -13.16 7.16
CA ARG A 97 7.21 -13.74 5.90
C ARG A 97 6.13 -14.50 5.12
N GLU A 98 5.32 -15.28 5.83
CA GLU A 98 4.25 -16.11 5.28
C GLU A 98 3.09 -15.30 4.68
N GLY A 99 2.93 -14.03 5.07
CA GLY A 99 1.92 -13.13 4.51
C GLY A 99 2.31 -12.46 3.19
N ILE A 100 3.55 -12.66 2.72
CA ILE A 100 4.07 -12.03 1.49
C ILE A 100 3.79 -12.96 0.30
N ASP A 101 2.88 -12.54 -0.58
CA ASP A 101 2.52 -13.24 -1.82
C ASP A 101 3.58 -13.12 -2.95
N LEU A 102 4.88 -13.13 -2.60
CA LEU A 102 5.99 -12.93 -3.52
C LEU A 102 6.86 -14.19 -3.56
N LYS A 103 6.69 -15.00 -4.60
CA LYS A 103 7.43 -16.26 -4.81
C LYS A 103 8.85 -16.01 -5.33
N ILE A 104 9.71 -15.44 -4.49
CA ILE A 104 11.12 -15.16 -4.78
C ILE A 104 12.02 -15.78 -3.71
N ASN A 105 13.15 -16.35 -4.12
CA ASN A 105 14.19 -16.76 -3.18
C ASN A 105 15.04 -15.54 -2.77
N GLU A 106 14.72 -14.96 -1.62
CA GLU A 106 15.44 -13.81 -1.04
C GLU A 106 16.95 -14.05 -0.87
N LEU A 107 17.39 -15.31 -0.66
CA LEU A 107 18.81 -15.64 -0.51
C LEU A 107 19.62 -15.29 -1.76
N LEU A 108 19.04 -15.38 -2.96
CA LEU A 108 19.71 -14.99 -4.21
C LEU A 108 19.95 -13.47 -4.26
N VAL A 109 19.07 -12.67 -3.65
CA VAL A 109 19.24 -11.21 -3.54
C VAL A 109 20.37 -10.90 -2.55
N VAL A 110 20.41 -11.61 -1.42
CA VAL A 110 21.50 -11.47 -0.44
C VAL A 110 22.85 -11.87 -1.05
N GLU A 111 22.91 -13.02 -1.74
CA GLU A 111 24.11 -13.51 -2.41
C GLU A 111 24.62 -12.50 -3.45
N TYR A 112 23.72 -11.97 -4.28
CA TYR A 112 24.04 -10.95 -5.29
C TYR A 112 24.72 -9.71 -4.69
N TYR A 113 24.21 -9.20 -3.56
CA TYR A 113 24.79 -8.03 -2.88
C TYR A 113 25.96 -8.36 -1.94
N SER A 114 26.16 -9.63 -1.55
CA SER A 114 27.32 -10.05 -0.74
C SER A 114 28.61 -10.20 -1.54
N ARG A 115 28.53 -10.25 -2.87
CA ARG A 115 29.68 -10.24 -3.76
C ARG A 115 30.35 -8.87 -3.67
N GLN A 116 31.47 -8.80 -2.93
CA GLN A 116 32.36 -7.66 -2.99
C GLN A 116 32.89 -7.53 -4.43
N VAL A 117 32.74 -6.34 -4.99
CA VAL A 117 33.44 -5.87 -6.20
C VAL A 117 34.74 -5.21 -5.77
#